data_AF-A0A915ZX57-F1
#
_entry.id   AF-A0A915ZX57-F1
#
_cell.length_a   1.000
_cell.length_b   1.000
_cell.length_c   1.000
_cell.angle_alpha   90.00
_cell.angle_beta   90.00
_cell.angle_gamma   90.00
#
_symmetry.space_group_name_H-M   'P 1'
#
loop_
_entity.id
_entity.type
_entity.pdbx_description
1 polymer ?
#
loop_
_entity_poly.entity_id
_entity_poly.type
_entity_poly.pdbx_seq_one_letter_code
_entity_poly.pdbx_strand_id
1 'polypeptide(L)'
;MGSDNSTGNFIAHLATHRITEESHKRKMNEVQNNGQLSQLRIDEIIRNNPDIKNNRDRKFVGILIKDNRPISICNDEGFSEFIHEFDPNYRFPSDKTIQQLLAETYNQIKTVLTKIFSENVIFCSITTDLWTARS
;
A
#
# COMPACT_ATOMS: atom_id res chain seq x y z
N MET A 1 5.53 48.80 36.05
CA MET A 1 4.70 47.58 36.09
C MET A 1 5.19 46.69 34.97
N GLY A 2 5.80 45.56 35.33
CA GLY A 2 6.48 44.66 34.39
C GLY A 2 5.49 43.86 33.56
N SER A 3 5.68 43.88 32.25
CA SER A 3 5.05 42.91 31.34
C SER A 3 5.96 41.70 31.27
N ASP A 4 5.83 40.81 32.24
CA ASP A 4 6.47 39.49 32.24
C ASP A 4 5.75 38.60 31.22
N ASN A 5 5.92 38.92 29.94
CA ASN A 5 5.39 38.10 28.87
C ASN A 5 6.33 36.89 28.73
N SER A 6 5.94 35.80 29.38
CA SER A 6 6.59 34.48 29.43
C SER A 6 7.15 33.96 28.09
N THR A 7 6.64 34.45 26.96
CA THR A 7 7.06 34.09 25.60
C THR A 7 8.29 34.85 25.08
N GLY A 8 8.72 35.95 25.71
CA GLY A 8 9.83 36.79 25.22
C GLY A 8 11.18 36.07 25.16
N ASN A 9 11.48 35.25 26.18
CA ASN A 9 12.70 34.43 26.22
C ASN A 9 12.72 33.39 25.10
N PHE A 10 11.56 32.78 24.82
CA PHE A 10 11.41 31.82 23.74
C PHE A 10 11.62 32.47 22.37
N ILE A 11 11.05 33.66 22.15
CA ILE A 11 11.24 34.44 20.92
C ILE A 11 12.72 34.78 20.71
N ALA A 12 13.42 35.22 21.77
CA ALA A 12 14.85 35.52 21.71
C ALA A 12 15.71 34.26 21.40
N HIS A 13 15.36 33.12 21.98
CA HIS A 13 16.04 31.85 21.71
C HIS A 13 15.82 31.38 20.26
N LEU A 14 14.58 31.43 19.76
CA LEU A 14 14.28 31.11 18.36
C LEU A 14 15.02 32.02 17.37
N ALA A 15 15.21 33.30 17.71
CA ALA A 15 15.99 34.23 16.91
C ALA A 15 17.48 33.82 16.81
N THR A 16 18.04 33.16 17.83
CA THR A 16 19.40 32.60 17.79
C THR A 16 19.53 31.51 16.71
N HIS A 17 18.45 30.74 16.50
CA HIS A 17 18.34 29.75 15.44
C HIS A 17 17.83 30.32 14.11
N ARG A 18 17.68 31.65 13.99
CA ARG A 18 17.11 32.36 12.83
C ARG A 18 15.69 31.90 12.49
N ILE A 19 14.92 31.46 13.50
CA ILE A 19 13.50 31.13 13.38
C ILE A 19 12.73 32.38 13.82
N THR A 20 12.68 33.38 12.94
CA THR A 20 11.94 34.62 13.15
C THR A 20 10.77 34.77 12.17
N GLU A 21 9.81 35.62 12.50
CA GLU A 21 8.70 36.02 11.61
C GLU A 21 9.20 36.45 10.22
N GLU A 22 10.26 37.27 10.17
CA GLU A 22 10.86 37.74 8.91
C GLU A 22 11.56 36.61 8.14
N SER A 23 12.15 35.65 8.85
CA SER A 23 12.75 34.47 8.20
C SER A 23 11.69 33.56 7.59
N HIS A 24 10.54 33.42 8.26
CA HIS A 24 9.41 32.63 7.80
C HIS A 24 8.75 33.30 6.58
N LYS A 25 8.50 34.62 6.64
CA LYS A 25 7.96 35.40 5.52
C LYS A 25 8.88 35.37 4.29
N ARG A 26 10.19 35.47 4.49
CA ARG A 26 11.17 35.32 3.40
C ARG A 26 11.11 33.93 2.75
N LYS A 27 11.13 32.86 3.56
CA LYS A 27 10.98 31.49 3.04
C LYS A 27 9.65 31.29 2.30
N MET A 28 8.54 31.81 2.83
CA MET A 28 7.23 31.70 2.18
C MET A 28 7.21 32.42 0.82
N ASN A 29 7.81 33.61 0.73
CA ASN A 29 7.93 34.35 -0.53
C ASN A 29 8.89 33.67 -1.52
N GLU A 30 9.98 33.05 -1.04
CA GLU A 30 10.89 32.27 -1.88
C GLU A 30 10.22 31.00 -2.43
N VAL A 31 9.44 30.30 -1.60
CA VAL A 31 8.67 29.10 -2.00
C VAL A 31 7.61 29.45 -3.05
N GLN A 32 6.93 30.59 -2.90
CA GLN A 32 5.96 31.08 -3.89
C GLN A 32 6.60 31.44 -5.23
N ASN A 33 7.81 32.00 -5.23
CA ASN A 33 8.49 32.45 -6.45
C ASN A 33 9.25 31.33 -7.18
N ASN A 34 9.73 30.29 -6.49
CA ASN A 34 10.58 29.26 -7.09
C ASN A 34 9.87 27.95 -7.46
N GLY A 35 8.54 27.86 -7.34
CA GLY A 35 7.79 26.63 -7.68
C GLY A 35 8.34 25.37 -6.98
N GLN A 36 8.94 25.55 -5.80
CA GLN A 36 9.72 24.50 -5.15
C GLN A 36 8.79 23.42 -4.61
N LEU A 37 9.09 22.18 -5.00
CA LEU A 37 8.49 20.94 -4.52
C LEU A 37 8.30 20.99 -3.00
N SER A 38 7.06 21.20 -2.56
CA SER A 38 6.71 21.12 -1.15
C SER A 38 6.97 19.70 -0.68
N GLN A 39 7.70 19.54 0.42
CA GLN A 39 7.83 18.25 1.10
C GLN A 39 6.44 17.61 1.22
N LEU A 40 6.32 16.36 0.76
CA LEU A 40 5.06 15.62 0.83
C LEU A 40 4.57 15.60 2.27
N ARG A 41 3.26 15.81 2.45
CA ARG A 41 2.70 15.74 3.80
C ARG A 41 2.88 14.32 4.36
N ILE A 42 2.95 14.19 5.68
CA ILE A 42 3.16 12.89 6.33
C ILE A 42 2.05 11.90 5.94
N ASP A 43 0.81 12.37 5.84
CA ASP A 43 -0.32 11.59 5.35
C ASP A 43 -0.13 11.15 3.90
N GLU A 44 0.51 11.94 3.06
CA GLU A 44 0.81 11.59 1.66
C GLU A 44 1.95 10.57 1.56
N ILE A 45 2.96 10.67 2.42
CA ILE A 45 4.05 9.69 2.52
C ILE A 45 3.51 8.32 2.95
N ILE A 46 2.64 8.29 3.97
CA ILE A 46 2.00 7.05 4.43
C ILE A 46 1.08 6.49 3.33
N ARG A 47 0.31 7.34 2.65
CA ARG A 47 -0.57 6.94 1.54
C ARG A 47 0.20 6.34 0.37
N ASN A 48 1.35 6.92 0.03
CA ASN A 48 2.19 6.46 -1.07
C ASN A 48 3.18 5.35 -0.66
N ASN A 49 3.02 4.76 0.54
CA ASN A 49 3.91 3.71 1.00
C ASN A 49 3.72 2.43 0.15
N PRO A 50 4.73 2.02 -0.65
CA PRO A 50 4.61 0.85 -1.52
C PRO A 50 4.36 -0.44 -0.74
N ASP A 51 4.81 -0.54 0.50
CA ASP A 51 4.63 -1.75 1.32
C ASP A 51 3.17 -1.97 1.70
N ILE A 52 2.43 -0.88 1.98
CA ILE A 52 0.99 -0.95 2.28
C ILE A 52 0.25 -1.45 1.05
N LYS A 53 0.55 -0.89 -0.13
CA LYS A 53 -0.02 -1.32 -1.41
C LYS A 53 0.28 -2.78 -1.70
N ASN A 54 1.54 -3.19 -1.58
CA ASN A 54 1.99 -4.56 -1.81
C ASN A 54 1.27 -5.56 -0.88
N ASN A 55 1.07 -5.19 0.39
CA ASN A 55 0.34 -6.02 1.33
C ASN A 55 -1.14 -6.16 0.97
N ARG A 56 -1.80 -5.07 0.55
CA ARG A 56 -3.19 -5.11 0.08
C ARG A 56 -3.33 -5.95 -1.18
N ASP A 57 -2.41 -5.83 -2.13
CA ASP A 57 -2.41 -6.63 -3.37
C ASP A 57 -2.29 -8.13 -3.09
N ARG A 58 -1.44 -8.53 -2.14
CA ARG A 58 -1.36 -9.92 -1.68
C ARG A 58 -2.67 -10.39 -1.05
N LYS A 59 -3.36 -9.54 -0.28
CA LYS A 59 -4.67 -9.88 0.28
C LYS A 59 -5.74 -10.02 -0.81
N PHE A 60 -5.74 -9.13 -1.80
CA PHE A 60 -6.63 -9.20 -2.94
C PHE A 60 -6.41 -10.48 -3.76
N VAL A 61 -5.17 -10.83 -4.11
CA VAL A 61 -4.84 -12.10 -4.77
C VAL A 61 -5.26 -13.30 -3.91
N GLY A 62 -5.20 -13.17 -2.59
CA GLY A 62 -5.73 -14.16 -1.66
C GLY A 62 -7.24 -14.41 -1.82
N ILE A 63 -8.04 -13.40 -2.15
CA ILE A 63 -9.47 -13.54 -2.46
C ILE A 63 -9.64 -14.37 -3.73
N LEU A 64 -8.87 -14.05 -4.79
CA LEU A 64 -8.93 -14.80 -6.06
C LEU A 64 -8.69 -16.30 -5.86
N ILE A 65 -7.66 -16.63 -5.07
CA ILE A 65 -7.27 -18.02 -4.81
C ILE A 65 -8.28 -18.73 -3.90
N LYS A 66 -8.62 -18.13 -2.76
CA LYS A 66 -9.42 -18.80 -1.72
C LYS A 66 -10.87 -18.97 -2.12
N ASP A 67 -11.40 -17.99 -2.84
CA ASP A 67 -12.81 -17.95 -3.22
C ASP A 67 -13.03 -18.35 -4.69
N ASN A 68 -11.96 -18.84 -5.35
CA ASN A 68 -11.93 -19.26 -6.75
C ASN A 68 -12.55 -18.22 -7.69
N ARG A 69 -12.19 -16.94 -7.50
CA ARG A 69 -12.73 -15.81 -8.26
C ARG A 69 -11.87 -15.50 -9.49
N PRO A 70 -12.49 -15.14 -10.62
CA PRO A 70 -11.75 -14.69 -11.79
C PRO A 70 -11.14 -13.31 -11.54
N ILE A 71 -10.09 -12.97 -12.28
CA ILE A 71 -9.45 -11.64 -12.26
C ILE A 71 -10.45 -10.53 -12.63
N SER A 72 -11.47 -10.85 -13.43
CA SER A 72 -12.50 -9.91 -13.85
C SER A 72 -13.31 -9.30 -12.71
N ILE A 73 -13.26 -9.85 -11.48
CA ILE A 73 -13.90 -9.27 -10.30
C ILE A 73 -13.43 -7.83 -10.01
N CYS A 74 -12.24 -7.44 -10.48
CA CYS A 74 -11.76 -6.05 -10.42
C CYS A 74 -12.67 -5.06 -11.16
N ASN A 75 -13.41 -5.54 -12.16
CA ASN A 75 -14.29 -4.75 -13.00
C ASN A 75 -15.74 -4.72 -12.49
N ASP A 76 -16.05 -5.49 -11.45
CA ASP A 76 -17.37 -5.52 -10.86
C ASP A 76 -17.61 -4.23 -10.06
N GLU A 77 -18.55 -3.42 -10.52
CA GLU A 77 -18.86 -2.09 -9.97
C GLU A 77 -19.10 -2.15 -8.45
N GLY A 78 -20.01 -3.02 -7.99
CA GLY A 78 -20.32 -3.14 -6.57
C GLY A 78 -19.15 -3.61 -5.69
N PHE A 79 -18.23 -4.43 -6.24
CA PHE A 79 -17.04 -4.81 -5.49
C PHE A 79 -16.02 -3.67 -5.43
N SER A 80 -15.85 -2.95 -6.54
CA SER A 80 -14.99 -1.76 -6.60
C SER A 80 -15.47 -0.67 -5.64
N GLU A 81 -16.77 -0.38 -5.62
CA GLU A 81 -17.40 0.57 -4.68
C GLU A 81 -17.18 0.14 -3.23
N PHE A 82 -17.39 -1.14 -2.92
CA PHE A 82 -17.17 -1.67 -1.58
C PHE A 82 -15.72 -1.49 -1.13
N ILE A 83 -14.74 -1.81 -1.97
CA ILE A 83 -13.32 -1.63 -1.63
C ILE A 83 -12.96 -0.14 -1.49
N HIS A 84 -13.51 0.72 -2.35
CA HIS A 84 -13.28 2.16 -2.30
C HIS A 84 -13.81 2.79 -1.00
N GLU A 85 -14.92 2.29 -0.43
CA GLU A 85 -15.43 2.76 0.86
C GLU A 85 -14.44 2.51 2.02
N PHE A 86 -13.71 1.39 2.00
CA PHE A 86 -12.69 1.11 3.00
C PHE A 86 -11.37 1.85 2.74
N ASP A 87 -10.99 2.00 1.48
CA ASP A 87 -9.80 2.77 1.10
C ASP A 87 -9.95 3.42 -0.28
N PRO A 88 -10.28 4.72 -0.31
CA PRO A 88 -10.42 5.47 -1.56
C PRO A 88 -9.13 5.56 -2.39
N ASN A 89 -7.97 5.35 -1.76
CA ASN A 89 -6.67 5.46 -2.44
C ASN A 89 -6.18 4.11 -2.98
N TYR A 90 -6.83 3.01 -2.62
CA TYR A 90 -6.46 1.72 -3.16
C TYR A 90 -6.91 1.60 -4.60
N ARG A 91 -5.98 1.19 -5.45
CA ARG A 91 -6.27 0.79 -6.84
C ARG A 91 -5.92 -0.67 -6.99
N PHE A 92 -6.81 -1.41 -7.65
CA PHE A 92 -6.52 -2.80 -7.97
C PHE A 92 -5.19 -2.92 -8.72
N PRO A 93 -4.41 -3.98 -8.45
CA PRO A 93 -3.18 -4.26 -9.18
C PRO A 93 -3.47 -4.54 -10.66
N SER A 94 -2.49 -4.29 -11.52
CA SER A 94 -2.59 -4.66 -12.93
C SER A 94 -2.64 -6.18 -13.11
N ASP A 95 -3.21 -6.66 -14.20
CA ASP A 95 -3.23 -8.10 -14.55
C ASP A 95 -1.84 -8.73 -14.49
N LYS A 96 -0.81 -8.01 -14.95
CA LYS A 96 0.59 -8.45 -14.87
C LYS A 96 1.03 -8.65 -13.42
N THR A 97 0.71 -7.70 -12.55
CA THR A 97 1.01 -7.79 -11.11
C THR A 97 0.26 -8.94 -10.45
N ILE A 98 -1.01 -9.13 -10.79
CA ILE A 98 -1.83 -10.25 -10.30
C ILE A 98 -1.21 -11.59 -10.71
N GLN A 99 -0.87 -11.75 -12.00
CA GLN A 99 -0.24 -12.96 -12.52
C GLN A 99 1.10 -13.25 -11.83
N GLN A 100 1.91 -12.22 -11.59
CA GLN A 100 3.17 -12.37 -10.86
C GLN A 100 2.94 -12.87 -9.43
N LEU A 101 2.03 -12.24 -8.68
CA LEU A 101 1.70 -12.64 -7.31
C LEU A 101 1.08 -14.03 -7.24
N LEU A 102 0.27 -14.42 -8.23
CA LEU A 102 -0.26 -15.79 -8.36
C LEU A 102 0.87 -16.80 -8.54
N ALA A 103 1.82 -16.53 -9.43
CA ALA A 103 2.97 -17.40 -9.66
C ALA A 103 3.87 -17.51 -8.42
N GLU A 104 4.15 -16.39 -7.74
CA GLU A 104 4.89 -16.38 -6.48
C GLU A 104 4.18 -17.23 -5.41
N THR A 105 2.87 -17.03 -5.24
CA THR A 105 2.07 -17.76 -4.25
C THR A 105 2.02 -19.25 -4.58
N TYR A 106 1.86 -19.63 -5.85
CA TYR A 106 1.92 -21.02 -6.30
C TYR A 106 3.24 -21.67 -5.94
N ASN A 107 4.38 -21.02 -6.23
CA ASN A 107 5.70 -21.57 -5.92
C ASN A 107 5.93 -21.75 -4.42
N GLN A 108 5.45 -20.80 -3.60
CA GLN A 108 5.50 -20.91 -2.15
C GLN A 108 4.67 -22.11 -1.66
N ILE A 109 3.40 -22.20 -2.08
CA ILE A 109 2.50 -23.28 -1.66
C ILE A 109 3.01 -24.64 -2.16
N LYS A 110 3.50 -24.73 -3.40
CA LYS A 110 4.11 -25.94 -3.95
C LYS A 110 5.26 -26.43 -3.08
N THR A 111 6.13 -25.52 -2.64
CA THR A 111 7.26 -25.86 -1.76
C THR A 111 6.77 -26.42 -0.43
N VAL A 112 5.78 -25.77 0.19
CA VAL A 112 5.17 -26.22 1.45
C VAL A 112 4.51 -27.60 1.27
N LEU A 113 3.69 -27.76 0.24
CA LEU A 113 3.01 -29.02 -0.05
C LEU A 113 4.00 -30.14 -0.35
N THR A 114 5.03 -29.88 -1.16
CA THR A 114 6.07 -30.88 -1.46
C THR A 114 6.72 -31.38 -0.17
N LYS A 115 7.04 -30.47 0.76
CA LYS A 115 7.58 -30.84 2.07
C LYS A 115 6.62 -31.73 2.86
N ILE A 116 5.34 -31.34 2.96
CA ILE A 116 4.30 -32.12 3.65
C ILE A 116 4.15 -33.51 3.02
N PHE A 117 4.14 -33.60 1.68
CA PHE A 117 4.06 -34.87 0.98
C PHE A 117 5.27 -35.76 1.22
N SER A 118 6.49 -35.20 1.24
CA SER A 118 7.71 -35.96 1.50
C SER A 118 7.85 -36.42 2.94
N GLU A 119 7.42 -35.62 3.92
CA GLU A 119 7.67 -35.88 5.35
C GLU A 119 6.50 -36.58 6.06
N ASN A 120 5.26 -36.36 5.63
CA ASN A 120 4.07 -36.73 6.40
C ASN A 120 3.12 -37.69 5.69
N VAL A 121 3.17 -37.78 4.35
CA VAL A 121 2.19 -38.55 3.57
C VAL A 121 2.70 -39.98 3.35
N ILE A 122 2.03 -40.96 3.97
CA ILE A 122 2.36 -42.39 3.83
C ILE A 122 1.56 -43.02 2.67
N PHE A 123 0.32 -42.58 2.48
CA PHE A 123 -0.58 -43.07 1.44
C PHE A 123 -1.27 -41.88 0.76
N CYS A 124 -1.44 -41.95 -0.55
CA CYS A 124 -2.24 -40.99 -1.30
C CYS A 124 -3.12 -41.72 -2.33
N SER A 125 -4.26 -41.13 -2.66
CA SER A 125 -5.09 -41.55 -3.78
C SER A 125 -5.11 -40.41 -4.80
N ILE A 126 -4.89 -40.75 -6.07
CA ILE A 126 -4.87 -39.79 -7.18
C ILE A 126 -6.02 -40.15 -8.09
N THR A 127 -7.01 -39.27 -8.17
CA THR A 127 -8.12 -39.38 -9.11
C THR A 127 -7.82 -38.51 -10.32
N THR A 128 -8.07 -39.03 -11.52
CA THR A 128 -7.98 -38.27 -12.76
C THR A 128 -9.37 -38.14 -13.36
N ASP A 129 -9.71 -36.93 -13.81
CA ASP A 129 -10.93 -36.67 -14.55
C ASP A 129 -10.56 -36.36 -16.00
N LEU A 130 -11.19 -37.07 -16.93
CA LEU A 130 -10.84 -37.12 -18.35
C LEU A 130 -12.10 -36.84 -19.17
N TRP A 131 -12.35 -35.58 -19.48
CA TRP A 131 -13.40 -35.16 -20.40
C TRP A 131 -12.81 -34.43 -21.61
N THR A 132 -13.53 -34.47 -22.73
CA THR A 132 -13.20 -33.69 -23.92
C THR A 132 -14.15 -32.50 -24.02
N ALA A 133 -13.62 -31.28 -23.98
CA ALA A 133 -14.40 -30.08 -24.26
C ALA A 133 -14.68 -30.00 -25.77
N ARG A 134 -15.94 -29.72 -26.14
CA ARG A 134 -16.29 -29.39 -27.53
C ARG A 134 -16.14 -27.88 -27.70
N SER A 135 -15.38 -27.48 -28.71
CA SER A 135 -15.27 -26.09 -29.19
C SER A 135 -16.58 -25.62 -29.82
#